data_AF-A0A8J8K1T9-F1
#
_entry.id   AF-A0A8J8K1T9-F1
#
_cell.length_a   1.000
_cell.length_b   1.000
_cell.length_c   1.000
_cell.angle_alpha   90.00
_cell.angle_beta   90.00
_cell.angle_gamma   90.00
#
_symmetry.space_group_name_H-M   'P 1'
#
loop_
_entity.id
_entity.type
_entity.pdbx_description
1 polymer ?
#
loop_
_entity_poly.entity_id
_entity_poly.type
_entity_poly.pdbx_seq_one_letter_code
_entity_poly.pdbx_strand_id
1 'polypeptide(L)' 'MSRSAYYAWLHRPAKLIDAQELHLYRRCKALFNQSRGSLGTRQLAKKSREEGFNVGRYRTRT' A
#
# COMPACT_ATOMS: atom_id res chain seq x y z
N MET A 1 -29.60 -12.17 -1.33
CA MET A 1 -28.81 -12.50 -0.13
C MET A 1 -28.04 -13.79 -0.41
N SER A 2 -26.70 -13.78 -0.30
CA SER A 2 -25.87 -14.97 -0.49
C SER A 2 -26.16 -16.00 0.62
N ARG A 3 -26.19 -17.31 0.28
CA ARG A 3 -26.49 -18.40 1.24
C ARG A 3 -25.41 -18.64 2.29
N SER A 4 -24.18 -18.14 2.10
CA SER A 4 -23.09 -18.24 3.06
C SER A 4 -22.01 -17.17 2.85
N ALA A 5 -21.14 -17.00 3.86
CA ALA A 5 -19.98 -16.12 3.79
C ALA A 5 -18.99 -16.51 2.68
N TYR A 6 -18.91 -17.81 2.36
CA TYR A 6 -18.05 -18.32 1.28
C TYR A 6 -18.44 -17.73 -0.07
N TYR A 7 -19.72 -17.80 -0.44
CA TYR A 7 -20.20 -17.24 -1.72
C TYR A 7 -20.17 -15.70 -1.71
N ALA A 8 -20.33 -15.06 -0.56
CA ALA A 8 -20.17 -13.60 -0.44
C ALA A 8 -18.71 -13.15 -0.71
N TRP A 9 -17.72 -13.92 -0.25
CA TRP A 9 -16.31 -13.68 -0.57
C TRP A 9 -16.00 -14.00 -2.04
N LEU A 10 -16.49 -15.13 -2.56
CA LEU A 10 -16.23 -15.58 -3.93
C LEU A 10 -16.73 -14.58 -4.98
N HIS A 11 -17.90 -13.98 -4.75
CA HIS A 11 -18.48 -12.98 -5.65
C HIS A 11 -17.98 -11.55 -5.39
N ARG A 12 -17.06 -11.36 -4.44
CA ARG A 12 -16.56 -10.03 -4.13
C ARG A 12 -15.67 -9.55 -5.29
N PRO A 13 -15.99 -8.40 -5.93
CA PRO A 13 -15.16 -7.88 -7.00
C PRO A 13 -13.76 -7.53 -6.48
N ALA A 14 -12.76 -7.66 -7.34
CA ALA A 14 -11.41 -7.23 -7.03
C ALA A 14 -11.40 -5.72 -6.73
N LYS A 15 -10.62 -5.31 -5.72
CA LYS A 15 -10.42 -3.88 -5.45
C LYS A 15 -9.59 -3.29 -6.60
N LEU A 16 -10.19 -2.39 -7.36
CA LEU A 16 -9.48 -1.57 -8.32
C LEU A 16 -8.63 -0.56 -7.56
N ILE A 17 -7.33 -0.61 -7.79
CA ILE A 17 -6.35 0.33 -7.21
C ILE A 17 -6.10 1.41 -8.26
N ASP A 18 -6.11 2.67 -7.83
CA ASP A 18 -5.80 3.79 -8.73
C ASP A 18 -4.32 3.77 -9.17
N ALA A 19 -4.01 4.35 -10.32
CA ALA A 19 -2.66 4.42 -10.86
C ALA A 19 -1.69 5.12 -9.89
N GLN A 20 -2.14 6.16 -9.16
CA GLN A 20 -1.32 6.84 -8.18
C GLN A 20 -1.00 5.95 -6.97
N GLU A 21 -1.96 5.14 -6.55
CA GLU A 21 -1.82 4.23 -5.42
C GLU A 21 -0.90 3.04 -5.78
N LEU A 22 -1.01 2.52 -7.01
CA LEU A 22 -0.06 1.54 -7.53
C LEU A 22 1.36 2.11 -7.62
N HIS A 23 1.51 3.33 -8.11
CA HIS A 23 2.81 4.00 -8.22
C HIS A 23 3.45 4.18 -6.83
N LEU A 24 2.65 4.60 -5.85
CA LEU A 24 3.07 4.71 -4.46
C LEU A 24 3.60 3.36 -3.92
N TYR A 25 2.84 2.27 -4.09
CA TYR A 25 3.26 0.96 -3.61
C TYR A 25 4.59 0.51 -4.22
N ARG A 26 4.78 0.74 -5.52
CA ARG A 26 6.03 0.40 -6.21
C ARG A 26 7.22 1.19 -5.67
N ARG A 27 7.06 2.50 -5.43
CA ARG A 27 8.13 3.33 -4.84
C ARG A 27 8.43 2.95 -3.39
N CYS A 28 7.41 2.75 -2.56
CA CYS A 28 7.58 2.27 -1.19
C CYS A 28 8.37 0.95 -1.15
N LYS A 29 8.03 -0.01 -2.03
CA LYS A 29 8.74 -1.29 -2.12
C LYS A 29 10.19 -1.13 -2.58
N ALA A 30 10.45 -0.25 -3.54
CA ALA A 30 11.80 0.05 -3.99
C ALA A 30 12.66 0.65 -2.86
N LEU A 31 12.13 1.63 -2.12
CA LEU A 31 12.80 2.24 -0.97
C LEU A 31 13.11 1.23 0.14
N PHE A 32 12.16 0.33 0.43
CA PHE A 32 12.37 -0.74 1.41
C PHE A 32 13.48 -1.70 0.97
N ASN A 33 13.49 -2.13 -0.30
CA ASN A 33 14.54 -3.00 -0.83
C ASN A 33 15.92 -2.34 -0.84
N GLN A 34 16.00 -1.05 -1.20
CA GLN A 34 17.24 -0.27 -1.15
C GLN A 34 17.83 -0.20 0.26
N SER A 35 16.97 -0.14 1.28
CA SER A 35 17.41 -0.16 2.68
C SER A 35 17.77 -1.53 3.23
N ARG A 36 17.70 -2.58 2.41
CA ARG A 36 17.89 -3.98 2.84
C ARG A 36 16.92 -4.39 3.95
N GLY A 37 15.69 -3.87 3.89
CA GLY A 37 14.64 -4.17 4.86
C GLY A 37 14.74 -3.46 6.22
N SER A 38 15.71 -2.56 6.40
CA SER A 38 15.88 -1.80 7.66
C SER A 38 15.00 -0.56 7.76
N LEU A 39 14.42 -0.10 6.65
CA LEU A 39 13.62 1.14 6.62
C LEU A 39 12.27 0.95 7.30
N GLY A 40 12.19 1.40 8.55
CA GLY A 40 10.93 1.42 9.30
C GLY A 40 9.90 2.41 8.74
N THR A 41 8.64 2.20 9.10
CA THR A 41 7.47 2.99 8.63
C THR A 41 7.63 4.50 8.74
N ARG A 42 8.32 4.99 9.79
CA ARG A 42 8.58 6.43 9.98
C ARG A 42 9.51 7.01 8.91
N GLN A 43 10.58 6.29 8.60
CA GLN A 43 11.54 6.73 7.58
C GLN A 43 11.00 6.50 6.18
N LEU A 44 10.25 5.42 5.97
CA LEU A 44 9.60 5.14 4.69
C LEU A 44 8.60 6.25 4.34
N ALA A 45 7.75 6.67 5.30
CA ALA A 45 6.84 7.79 5.10
C ALA A 45 7.56 9.13 4.88
N LYS A 46 8.75 9.34 5.47
CA LYS A 46 9.57 10.54 5.24
C LYS A 46 10.10 10.56 3.81
N LYS A 47 10.73 9.47 3.37
CA LYS A 47 11.28 9.35 2.00
C LYS A 47 10.19 9.42 0.93
N SER A 48 9.02 8.82 1.15
CA SER A 48 7.90 8.98 0.23
C SER A 48 7.45 10.44 0.08
N ARG A 49 7.49 11.25 1.16
CA ARG A 49 7.20 12.69 1.04
C ARG A 49 8.28 13.47 0.31
N GLU A 50 9.55 13.12 0.53
CA GLU A 50 10.68 13.70 -0.20
C GLU A 50 10.56 13.44 -1.71
N GLU A 51 10.00 12.29 -2.11
CA GLU A 51 9.67 11.97 -3.51
C GLU A 51 8.39 12.63 -4.04
N GLY A 52 7.69 13.44 -3.23
CA GLY A 52 6.49 14.17 -3.62
C GLY A 52 5.16 13.47 -3.32
N PHE A 53 5.17 12.32 -2.64
CA PHE A 53 3.92 11.65 -2.25
C PHE A 53 3.36 12.23 -0.95
N ASN A 54 2.11 12.70 -0.96
CA ASN A 54 1.42 13.17 0.25
C ASN A 54 0.90 11.99 1.10
N VAL A 55 1.82 11.25 1.73
CA VAL A 55 1.51 10.03 2.49
C VAL A 55 1.77 10.23 3.98
N GLY A 56 0.71 10.07 4.77
CA GLY A 56 0.77 10.06 6.24
C GLY A 56 1.29 8.73 6.79
N ARG A 57 1.73 8.72 8.06
CA ARG A 57 2.27 7.53 8.75
C ARG A 57 1.32 6.32 8.72
N TYR A 58 0.02 6.57 8.85
CA TYR A 58 -0.99 5.50 8.94
C TYR A 58 -1.20 4.75 7.62
N ARG A 59 -1.07 5.44 6.49
CA ARG A 59 -1.23 4.85 5.15
C ARG A 59 -0.03 3.99 4.75
N THR A 60 1.06 4.03 5.51
CA THR A 60 2.26 3.18 5.35
C THR A 60 2.19 1.88 6.16
N ARG A 61 1.17 1.69 7.03
CA ARG A 61 1.01 0.49 7.87
C ARG A 61 0.09 -0.57 7.26
N THR A 62 -0.77 -0.16 6.33
CA THR A 62 -1.78 -0.98 5.65
C THR A 62 -1.29 -1.41 4.29
#